data_AF-A0A819P9I7-F1
#
_entry.id   AF-A0A819P9I7-F1
#
_cell.length_a   1.000
_cell.length_b   1.000
_cell.length_c   1.000
_cell.angle_alpha   90.00
_cell.angle_beta   90.00
_cell.angle_gamma   90.00
#
_symmetry.space_group_name_H-M   'P 1'
#
loop_
_entity.id
_entity.type
_entity.pdbx_description
1 polymer ?
#
loop_
_entity_poly.entity_id
_entity_poly.type
_entity_poly.pdbx_seq_one_letter_code
_entity_poly.pdbx_strand_id
1 'polypeptide(L)'
;MIFVYFFTQEVYNLFNGFVILHGTDTMSYTAAALSFIFENLSKPVVLTGSQIPIFETRSDGRDNLIGSLLLAGQYLIPEVTLYFRNRLYRGNRVTKIDSEGLNAFYSHNFPTLAEFRTKVEVKWDLVFDRSSEGPFNVHTNLNRNVSLLRLFPGITYLTMRQFLEPPIQGVVLQTYGAGNLPTNRPDLIEELRKASERGVLIVNCTQCAKGSVHYIYEAATALQKIGVCSGLDMTIEAALMKLSYILGKYSSDKKVMKMKMAENLRGEMSADSTKVTCPKINLNWILNATNDETNEESVHFRQSLIPWLIATCAQTDDIATLHHIQQVQNGIKFNTVLPCGSLPLHICAKHNAIKCADLLLRISSNENSIVNEPDHVGFTALFYAVLQLNDTMIELLIRYGAKLTATLKPSEIGMYLCNCVKNNQVDRLKAWHKAGANLDQTDYDGRTPILLAVNYNSVDCVHYLLNNGNVDISWPDNRGMTPLQIAKQRGFDNIVQVLSSYASNS
;
A
#
# COMPACT_ATOMS: atom_id res chain seq x y z
N MET A 1 -28.57 -4.26 -13.41
CA MET A 1 -28.48 -2.79 -13.25
C MET A 1 -29.55 -2.11 -14.11
N ILE A 2 -30.76 -1.94 -13.60
CA ILE A 2 -31.84 -1.19 -14.29
C ILE A 2 -31.62 0.34 -14.13
N PHE A 3 -30.90 0.76 -13.08
CA PHE A 3 -30.71 2.17 -12.71
C PHE A 3 -29.89 3.02 -13.69
N VAL A 4 -28.94 2.42 -14.43
CA VAL A 4 -27.98 3.19 -15.25
C VAL A 4 -28.67 3.87 -16.43
N TYR A 5 -29.76 3.31 -16.94
CA TYR A 5 -30.52 3.90 -18.05
C TYR A 5 -31.17 5.26 -17.72
N PHE A 6 -31.34 5.58 -16.43
CA PHE A 6 -31.88 6.88 -16.00
C PHE A 6 -30.82 7.99 -15.96
N PHE A 7 -29.53 7.65 -15.92
CA PHE A 7 -28.45 8.63 -15.96
C PHE A 7 -28.11 9.02 -17.40
N THR A 8 -29.05 9.68 -18.08
CA THR A 8 -28.77 10.34 -19.35
C THR A 8 -28.10 11.70 -19.10
N GLN A 9 -27.41 12.25 -20.11
CA GLN A 9 -26.81 13.58 -20.00
C GLN A 9 -27.85 14.66 -19.65
N GLU A 10 -29.09 14.49 -20.13
CA GLU A 10 -30.21 15.41 -19.84
C GLU A 10 -30.56 15.41 -18.35
N VAL A 11 -30.81 14.23 -17.77
CA VAL A 11 -31.09 14.10 -16.33
C VAL A 11 -29.91 14.57 -15.51
N TYR A 12 -28.69 14.26 -15.95
CA TYR A 12 -27.49 14.71 -15.28
C TYR A 12 -27.42 16.23 -15.16
N ASN A 13 -27.86 16.97 -16.18
CA ASN A 13 -27.83 18.44 -16.19
C ASN A 13 -28.93 19.08 -15.34
N LEU A 14 -30.05 18.39 -15.09
CA LEU A 14 -31.19 18.92 -14.32
C LEU A 14 -30.93 19.03 -12.81
N PHE A 15 -30.07 18.18 -12.25
CA PHE A 15 -29.85 18.09 -10.80
C PHE A 15 -28.41 18.42 -10.42
N ASN A 16 -28.21 18.94 -9.20
CA ASN A 16 -26.88 19.23 -8.64
C ASN A 16 -26.24 18.04 -7.92
N GLY A 17 -27.02 17.03 -7.57
CA GLY A 17 -26.58 15.83 -6.87
C GLY A 17 -27.65 14.74 -6.92
N PHE A 18 -27.26 13.51 -6.62
CA PHE A 18 -28.12 12.33 -6.74
C PHE A 18 -28.05 11.50 -5.46
N VAL A 19 -29.22 11.08 -4.98
CA VAL A 19 -29.34 10.07 -3.92
C VAL A 19 -29.98 8.83 -4.51
N ILE A 20 -29.33 7.68 -4.32
CA ILE A 20 -29.81 6.38 -4.81
C ILE A 20 -30.19 5.51 -3.62
N LEU A 21 -31.48 5.26 -3.46
CA LEU A 21 -31.98 4.29 -2.48
C LEU A 21 -31.74 2.87 -3.00
N HIS A 22 -31.07 2.05 -2.19
CA HIS A 22 -30.68 0.70 -2.58
C HIS A 22 -30.81 -0.28 -1.41
N GLY A 23 -31.10 -1.55 -1.70
CA GLY A 23 -31.08 -2.62 -0.69
C GLY A 23 -29.64 -2.88 -0.21
N THR A 24 -29.45 -3.19 1.07
CA THR A 24 -28.10 -3.23 1.66
C THR A 24 -27.25 -4.39 1.11
N ASP A 25 -27.84 -5.53 0.74
CA ASP A 25 -27.12 -6.77 0.40
C ASP A 25 -26.10 -6.66 -0.73
N THR A 26 -26.39 -5.84 -1.74
CA THR A 26 -25.51 -5.66 -2.91
C THR A 26 -25.12 -4.21 -3.13
N MET A 27 -25.34 -3.36 -2.13
CA MET A 27 -25.07 -1.92 -2.24
C MET A 27 -23.60 -1.63 -2.51
N SER A 28 -22.66 -2.37 -1.90
CA SER A 28 -21.22 -2.23 -2.17
C SER A 28 -20.86 -2.55 -3.63
N TYR A 29 -21.46 -3.60 -4.20
CA TYR A 29 -21.29 -3.93 -5.63
C TYR A 29 -21.85 -2.84 -6.54
N THR A 30 -23.04 -2.32 -6.26
CA THR A 30 -23.63 -1.23 -7.05
C THR A 30 -22.80 0.06 -6.93
N ALA A 31 -22.35 0.42 -5.73
CA ALA A 31 -21.50 1.58 -5.51
C ALA A 31 -20.17 1.45 -6.28
N ALA A 32 -19.54 0.27 -6.21
CA ALA A 32 -18.34 -0.04 -6.98
C ALA A 32 -18.59 0.06 -8.48
N ALA A 33 -19.67 -0.55 -8.99
CA ALA A 33 -20.01 -0.53 -10.41
C ALA A 33 -20.21 0.90 -10.93
N LEU A 34 -21.05 1.68 -10.26
CA LEU A 34 -21.35 3.06 -10.65
C LEU A 34 -20.10 3.93 -10.65
N SER A 35 -19.14 3.68 -9.74
CA SER A 35 -17.88 4.44 -9.73
C SER A 35 -17.08 4.29 -11.03
N PHE A 36 -17.12 3.12 -11.68
CA PHE A 36 -16.44 2.89 -12.96
C PHE A 36 -17.30 3.33 -14.16
N ILE A 37 -18.60 3.07 -14.10
CA ILE A 37 -19.58 3.41 -15.15
C ILE A 37 -19.66 4.92 -15.36
N PHE A 38 -19.63 5.70 -14.27
CA PHE A 38 -19.67 7.16 -14.29
C PHE A 38 -18.27 7.72 -14.47
N GLU A 39 -17.91 8.01 -15.71
CA GLU A 39 -16.65 8.64 -16.06
C GLU A 39 -16.75 10.15 -15.95
N ASN A 40 -15.70 10.78 -15.42
CA ASN A 40 -15.61 12.23 -15.21
C ASN A 40 -16.83 12.80 -14.45
N LEU A 41 -17.27 12.07 -13.43
CA LEU A 41 -18.33 12.52 -12.54
C LEU A 41 -17.91 13.84 -11.87
N SER A 42 -18.76 14.86 -11.93
CA SER A 42 -18.54 16.18 -11.33
C SER A 42 -19.57 16.55 -10.27
N LYS A 43 -20.49 15.61 -9.95
CA LYS A 43 -21.63 15.82 -9.04
C LYS A 43 -21.70 14.66 -8.05
N PRO A 44 -22.14 14.89 -6.80
CA PRO A 44 -22.27 13.83 -5.82
C PRO A 44 -23.33 12.81 -6.20
N VAL A 45 -22.96 11.53 -6.08
CA VAL A 45 -23.89 10.40 -6.17
C VAL A 45 -23.78 9.62 -4.87
N VAL A 46 -24.79 9.71 -4.01
CA VAL A 46 -24.80 9.08 -2.67
C VAL A 46 -25.74 7.89 -2.67
N LEU A 47 -25.19 6.69 -2.53
CA LEU A 47 -25.97 5.49 -2.24
C LEU A 47 -26.30 5.44 -0.75
N THR A 48 -27.54 5.07 -0.44
CA THR A 48 -27.99 4.86 0.94
C THR A 48 -29.10 3.82 0.99
N GLY A 49 -29.43 3.37 2.19
CA GLY A 49 -30.50 2.41 2.44
C GLY A 49 -30.78 2.28 3.93
N SER A 50 -31.43 1.21 4.33
CA SER A 50 -31.72 0.93 5.73
C SER A 50 -31.80 -0.56 6.01
N GLN A 51 -31.49 -0.95 7.24
CA GLN A 51 -31.75 -2.32 7.73
C GLN A 51 -33.22 -2.49 8.11
N ILE A 52 -33.86 -1.41 8.55
CA ILE A 52 -35.25 -1.39 8.99
C ILE A 52 -36.06 -0.52 8.02
N PRO A 53 -37.22 -0.96 7.51
CA PRO A 53 -38.08 -0.14 6.64
C PRO A 53 -38.39 1.22 7.24
N ILE A 54 -38.40 2.28 6.42
CA ILE A 54 -38.51 3.69 6.90
C ILE A 54 -39.78 3.99 7.72
N PHE A 55 -40.83 3.19 7.54
CA PHE A 55 -42.11 3.33 8.22
C PHE A 55 -42.06 2.83 9.67
N GLU A 56 -41.09 2.00 10.04
CA GLU A 56 -40.94 1.49 11.40
C GLU A 56 -40.41 2.57 12.35
N THR A 57 -40.90 2.58 13.60
CA THR A 57 -40.58 3.62 14.58
C THR A 57 -39.08 3.78 14.81
N ARG A 58 -38.34 2.66 14.90
CA ARG A 58 -36.90 2.63 15.18
C ARG A 58 -36.02 2.57 13.92
N SER A 59 -36.57 2.93 12.76
CA SER A 59 -35.86 2.81 11.49
C SER A 59 -34.62 3.70 11.42
N ASP A 60 -33.53 3.12 10.94
CA ASP A 60 -32.31 3.81 10.55
C ASP A 60 -32.43 4.55 9.21
N GLY A 61 -33.46 4.23 8.42
CA GLY A 61 -33.68 4.80 7.10
C GLY A 61 -33.98 6.30 7.10
N ARG A 62 -34.57 6.85 8.17
CA ARG A 62 -34.84 8.29 8.27
C ARG A 62 -33.53 9.08 8.32
N ASP A 63 -32.65 8.72 9.24
CA ASP A 63 -31.34 9.38 9.42
C ASP A 63 -30.44 9.17 8.20
N ASN A 64 -30.43 7.95 7.65
CA ASN A 64 -29.67 7.62 6.45
C ASN A 64 -30.14 8.40 5.22
N LEU A 65 -31.45 8.58 5.03
CA LEU A 65 -32.00 9.37 3.92
C LEU A 65 -31.70 10.86 4.10
N ILE A 66 -31.97 11.43 5.28
CA ILE A 66 -31.73 12.85 5.54
C ILE A 66 -30.25 13.19 5.37
N GLY A 67 -29.34 12.39 5.94
CA GLY A 67 -27.90 12.62 5.81
C GLY A 67 -27.42 12.52 4.36
N SER A 68 -27.95 11.57 3.58
CA SER A 68 -27.61 11.46 2.15
C SER A 68 -28.07 12.66 1.31
N LEU A 69 -29.26 13.22 1.60
CA LEU A 69 -29.77 14.40 0.93
C LEU A 69 -28.97 15.65 1.30
N LEU A 70 -28.59 15.80 2.58
CA LEU A 70 -27.73 16.89 3.04
C LEU A 70 -26.36 16.83 2.35
N LEU A 71 -25.76 15.65 2.28
CA LEU A 71 -24.50 15.44 1.56
C LEU A 71 -24.60 15.80 0.09
N ALA A 72 -25.59 15.24 -0.62
CA ALA A 72 -25.76 15.48 -2.05
C ALA A 72 -26.14 16.94 -2.40
N GLY A 73 -26.83 17.64 -1.49
CA GLY A 73 -27.31 19.00 -1.71
C GLY A 73 -26.35 20.10 -1.28
N GLN A 74 -25.50 19.86 -0.28
CA GLN A 74 -24.65 20.91 0.32
C GLN A 74 -23.15 20.74 0.01
N TYR A 75 -22.69 19.54 -0.32
CA TYR A 75 -21.27 19.25 -0.50
C TYR A 75 -20.99 18.75 -1.91
N LEU A 76 -20.07 19.42 -2.60
CA LEU A 76 -19.63 19.01 -3.93
C LEU A 76 -18.54 17.93 -3.81
N ILE A 77 -18.96 16.70 -3.53
CA ILE A 77 -18.08 15.53 -3.50
C ILE A 77 -18.31 14.76 -4.81
N PRO A 78 -17.48 14.94 -5.86
CA PRO A 78 -17.73 14.41 -7.22
C PRO A 78 -17.42 12.91 -7.34
N GLU A 79 -17.98 12.11 -6.44
CA GLU A 79 -17.76 10.68 -6.35
C GLU A 79 -19.07 9.90 -6.21
N VAL A 80 -19.00 8.62 -6.56
CA VAL A 80 -19.98 7.64 -6.10
C VAL A 80 -19.61 7.24 -4.67
N THR A 81 -20.47 7.61 -3.73
CA THR A 81 -20.27 7.42 -2.30
C THR A 81 -21.37 6.55 -1.71
N LEU A 82 -21.10 6.00 -0.53
CA LEU A 82 -22.08 5.26 0.26
C LEU A 82 -22.19 5.92 1.63
N TYR A 83 -23.40 6.36 1.98
CA TYR A 83 -23.70 6.93 3.28
C TYR A 83 -24.48 5.94 4.14
N PHE A 84 -23.95 5.64 5.33
CA PHE A 84 -24.63 4.77 6.29
C PHE A 84 -24.15 5.12 7.70
N ARG A 85 -25.08 5.25 8.66
CA ARG A 85 -24.76 5.49 10.08
C ARG A 85 -23.76 6.62 10.31
N ASN A 86 -24.12 7.82 9.86
CA ASN A 86 -23.34 9.03 10.10
C ASN A 86 -21.93 9.01 9.49
N ARG A 87 -21.68 8.10 8.55
CA ARG A 87 -20.39 7.97 7.87
C ARG A 87 -20.60 7.95 6.37
N LEU A 88 -19.81 8.76 5.67
CA LEU A 88 -19.70 8.77 4.23
C LEU A 88 -18.44 8.03 3.81
N TYR A 89 -18.60 7.05 2.95
CA TYR A 89 -17.51 6.24 2.41
C TYR A 89 -17.38 6.45 0.92
N ARG A 90 -16.15 6.29 0.38
CA ARG A 90 -15.94 6.09 -1.06
C ARG A 90 -16.61 4.78 -1.48
N GLY A 91 -17.52 4.83 -2.46
CA GLY A 91 -18.39 3.70 -2.79
C GLY A 91 -17.65 2.41 -3.16
N ASN A 92 -16.56 2.53 -3.93
CA ASN A 92 -15.72 1.40 -4.34
C ASN A 92 -14.66 0.97 -3.29
N ARG A 93 -14.77 1.44 -2.04
CA ARG A 93 -13.92 1.01 -0.91
C ARG A 93 -14.72 0.32 0.19
N VAL A 94 -16.02 0.15 0.02
CA VAL A 94 -16.93 -0.37 1.05
C VAL A 94 -17.23 -1.85 0.82
N THR A 95 -17.34 -2.58 1.92
CA THR A 95 -17.89 -3.94 1.98
C THR A 95 -18.98 -4.00 3.06
N LYS A 96 -20.04 -4.80 2.82
CA LYS A 96 -21.04 -5.11 3.85
C LYS A 96 -20.42 -6.11 4.84
N ILE A 97 -20.36 -5.74 6.11
CA ILE A 97 -19.71 -6.53 7.17
C ILE A 97 -20.68 -7.14 8.18
N ASP A 98 -21.91 -6.63 8.24
CA ASP A 98 -22.91 -7.08 9.21
C ASP A 98 -24.29 -7.16 8.54
N SER A 99 -24.97 -8.29 8.71
CA SER A 99 -26.30 -8.55 8.15
C SER A 99 -27.44 -8.07 9.06
N GLU A 100 -27.21 -7.94 10.36
CA GLU A 100 -28.23 -7.61 11.35
C GLU A 100 -27.96 -6.27 12.03
N GLY A 101 -26.68 -6.03 12.35
CA GLY A 101 -26.22 -4.83 12.99
C GLY A 101 -26.54 -3.58 12.19
N LEU A 102 -26.78 -2.53 12.94
CA LEU A 102 -27.12 -1.22 12.40
C LEU A 102 -25.91 -0.54 11.74
N ASN A 103 -24.68 -0.97 12.03
CA ASN A 103 -23.44 -0.56 11.36
C ASN A 103 -23.06 -1.58 10.27
N ALA A 104 -23.87 -1.67 9.22
CA ALA A 104 -23.79 -2.74 8.22
C ALA A 104 -22.55 -2.67 7.28
N PHE A 105 -21.92 -1.50 7.15
CA PHE A 105 -20.88 -1.25 6.14
C PHE A 105 -19.58 -0.76 6.75
N TYR A 106 -18.46 -1.11 6.11
CA TYR A 106 -17.14 -0.67 6.53
C TYR A 106 -16.17 -0.57 5.35
N SER A 107 -15.19 0.33 5.48
CA SER A 107 -14.09 0.50 4.54
C SER A 107 -12.78 0.18 5.25
N HIS A 108 -12.20 -0.99 4.94
CA HIS A 108 -11.09 -1.54 5.70
C HIS A 108 -9.74 -0.88 5.38
N ASN A 109 -9.54 -0.54 4.11
CA ASN A 109 -8.26 -0.06 3.56
C ASN A 109 -8.28 1.44 3.22
N PHE A 110 -9.40 2.13 3.45
CA PHE A 110 -9.52 3.56 3.16
C PHE A 110 -10.39 4.27 4.21
N PRO A 111 -9.97 5.43 4.74
CA PRO A 111 -10.76 6.20 5.70
C PRO A 111 -12.11 6.68 5.14
N THR A 112 -13.03 7.02 6.04
CA THR A 112 -14.28 7.73 5.72
C THR A 112 -13.99 9.09 5.09
N LEU A 113 -14.75 9.46 4.05
CA LEU A 113 -14.68 10.76 3.39
C LEU A 113 -15.31 11.86 4.24
N ALA A 114 -16.38 11.53 4.95
CA ALA A 114 -17.01 12.46 5.90
C ALA A 114 -17.63 11.72 7.08
N GLU A 115 -17.73 12.42 8.22
CA GLU A 115 -18.43 11.94 9.41
C GLU A 115 -19.41 13.00 9.92
N PHE A 116 -20.63 12.54 10.24
CA PHE A 116 -21.67 13.35 10.85
C PHE A 116 -21.50 13.25 12.37
N ARG A 117 -20.89 14.29 12.95
CA ARG A 117 -20.78 14.50 14.40
C ARG A 117 -21.70 15.65 14.79
N THR A 118 -21.29 16.49 15.74
CA THR A 118 -21.96 17.78 16.00
C THR A 118 -21.89 18.71 14.79
N LYS A 119 -20.84 18.57 13.96
CA LYS A 119 -20.71 19.16 12.63
C LYS A 119 -20.40 18.04 11.62
N VAL A 120 -20.65 18.32 10.35
CA VAL A 120 -20.22 17.44 9.26
C VAL A 120 -18.77 17.76 8.95
N GLU A 121 -17.88 16.80 9.16
CA GLU A 121 -16.44 16.95 8.88
C GLU A 121 -16.12 16.19 7.60
N VAL A 122 -15.81 16.92 6.52
CA VAL A 122 -15.38 16.35 5.24
C VAL A 122 -13.86 16.40 5.13
N LYS A 123 -13.24 15.27 4.80
CA LYS A 123 -11.80 15.13 4.57
C LYS A 123 -11.48 15.36 3.09
N TRP A 124 -11.38 16.63 2.71
CA TRP A 124 -11.21 17.05 1.31
C TRP A 124 -9.91 16.55 0.67
N ASP A 125 -8.89 16.29 1.47
CA ASP A 125 -7.62 15.68 1.07
C ASP A 125 -7.80 14.26 0.49
N LEU A 126 -8.86 13.56 0.89
CA LEU A 126 -9.17 12.22 0.44
C LEU A 126 -10.08 12.18 -0.79
N VAL A 127 -10.78 13.28 -1.10
CA VAL A 127 -11.77 13.33 -2.19
C VAL A 127 -11.07 13.19 -3.54
N PHE A 128 -11.57 12.28 -4.36
CA PHE A 128 -11.01 11.93 -5.66
C PHE A 128 -11.79 12.62 -6.77
N ASP A 129 -11.28 13.78 -7.19
CA ASP A 129 -11.88 14.59 -8.25
C ASP A 129 -11.16 14.39 -9.59
N ARG A 130 -11.91 13.94 -10.60
CA ARG A 130 -11.48 13.83 -12.00
C ARG A 130 -12.41 14.59 -12.96
N SER A 131 -13.22 15.52 -12.43
CA SER A 131 -14.16 16.31 -13.23
C SER A 131 -13.49 17.15 -14.33
N SER A 132 -12.19 17.45 -14.17
CA SER A 132 -11.39 18.18 -15.15
C SER A 132 -10.85 17.32 -16.31
N GLU A 133 -10.94 15.99 -16.24
CA GLU A 133 -10.40 15.08 -17.28
C GLU A 133 -11.29 15.01 -18.53
N GLY A 134 -12.54 15.49 -18.47
CA GLY A 134 -13.45 15.54 -19.61
C GLY A 134 -14.92 15.67 -19.22
N PRO A 135 -15.85 15.65 -20.19
CA PRO A 135 -17.28 15.66 -19.91
C PRO A 135 -17.73 14.36 -19.24
N PHE A 136 -18.77 14.45 -18.41
CA PHE A 136 -19.44 13.29 -17.82
C PHE A 136 -19.87 12.31 -18.91
N ASN A 137 -19.58 11.02 -18.72
CA ASN A 137 -19.93 9.97 -19.66
C ASN A 137 -20.34 8.69 -18.92
N VAL A 138 -21.30 7.95 -19.49
CA VAL A 138 -21.85 6.73 -18.88
C VAL A 138 -21.47 5.51 -19.71
N HIS A 139 -20.65 4.65 -19.14
CA HIS A 139 -20.20 3.42 -19.81
C HIS A 139 -21.06 2.21 -19.41
N THR A 140 -21.95 1.78 -20.29
CA THR A 140 -22.91 0.69 -20.03
C THR A 140 -22.46 -0.68 -20.52
N ASN A 141 -21.43 -0.76 -21.38
CA ASN A 141 -20.98 -2.02 -21.98
C ASN A 141 -20.08 -2.80 -21.02
N LEU A 142 -20.66 -3.39 -19.98
CA LEU A 142 -19.94 -4.21 -19.00
C LEU A 142 -19.87 -5.68 -19.42
N ASN A 143 -18.70 -6.29 -19.24
CA ASN A 143 -18.54 -7.71 -19.54
C ASN A 143 -19.13 -8.59 -18.44
N ARG A 144 -20.05 -9.48 -18.81
CA ARG A 144 -20.76 -10.37 -17.88
C ARG A 144 -20.01 -11.67 -17.58
N ASN A 145 -19.00 -12.01 -18.37
CA ASN A 145 -18.21 -13.24 -18.25
C ASN A 145 -17.07 -13.08 -17.23
N VAL A 146 -17.37 -12.49 -16.08
CA VAL A 146 -16.45 -12.32 -14.95
C VAL A 146 -16.93 -13.14 -13.77
N SER A 147 -15.99 -13.62 -12.95
CA SER A 147 -16.33 -14.43 -11.77
C SER A 147 -15.36 -14.19 -10.60
N LEU A 148 -15.74 -14.71 -9.44
CA LEU A 148 -14.94 -14.65 -8.22
C LEU A 148 -14.61 -16.08 -7.78
N LEU A 149 -13.32 -16.40 -7.67
CA LEU A 149 -12.83 -17.68 -7.19
C LEU A 149 -12.14 -17.50 -5.84
N ARG A 150 -12.77 -17.99 -4.77
CA ARG A 150 -12.17 -18.01 -3.43
C ARG A 150 -11.41 -19.30 -3.21
N LEU A 151 -10.11 -19.20 -2.93
CA LEU A 151 -9.31 -20.37 -2.59
C LEU A 151 -9.59 -20.86 -1.17
N PHE A 152 -9.60 -22.17 -0.97
CA PHE A 152 -9.73 -22.80 0.34
C PHE A 152 -8.81 -24.05 0.41
N PRO A 153 -8.33 -24.42 1.60
CA PRO A 153 -7.48 -25.60 1.74
C PRO A 153 -8.20 -26.84 1.20
N GLY A 154 -7.56 -27.56 0.29
CA GLY A 154 -8.14 -28.74 -0.37
C GLY A 154 -8.81 -28.48 -1.73
N ILE A 155 -8.85 -27.24 -2.24
CA ILE A 155 -9.30 -27.00 -3.61
C ILE A 155 -8.45 -27.80 -4.61
N THR A 156 -9.13 -28.52 -5.50
CA THR A 156 -8.48 -29.40 -6.48
C THR A 156 -8.17 -28.62 -7.76
N TYR A 157 -7.14 -29.06 -8.49
CA TYR A 157 -6.84 -28.49 -9.81
C TYR A 157 -7.99 -28.71 -10.80
N LEU A 158 -8.77 -29.80 -10.65
CA LEU A 158 -9.94 -30.09 -11.48
C LEU A 158 -11.04 -29.04 -11.29
N THR A 159 -11.32 -28.68 -10.04
CA THR A 159 -12.28 -27.62 -9.71
C THR A 159 -11.82 -26.28 -10.31
N MET A 160 -10.53 -25.95 -10.16
CA MET A 160 -9.96 -24.72 -10.72
C MET A 160 -10.02 -24.71 -12.25
N ARG A 161 -9.68 -25.83 -12.91
CA ARG A 161 -9.77 -25.98 -14.36
C ARG A 161 -11.20 -25.72 -14.86
N GLN A 162 -12.18 -26.44 -14.30
CA GLN A 162 -13.59 -26.31 -14.68
C GLN A 162 -14.11 -24.89 -14.47
N PHE A 163 -13.69 -24.23 -13.39
CA PHE A 163 -14.08 -22.85 -13.11
C PHE A 163 -13.53 -21.85 -14.14
N LEU A 164 -12.35 -22.12 -14.72
CA LEU A 164 -11.65 -21.26 -15.68
C LEU A 164 -11.96 -21.59 -17.14
N GLU A 165 -12.88 -22.51 -17.41
CA GLU A 165 -13.31 -22.84 -18.77
C GLU A 165 -14.15 -21.71 -19.39
N PRO A 166 -14.21 -21.61 -20.72
CA PRO A 166 -15.15 -20.72 -21.42
C PRO A 166 -16.59 -20.92 -20.91
N PRO A 167 -17.39 -19.85 -20.78
CA PRO A 167 -17.20 -18.52 -21.36
C PRO A 167 -16.42 -17.51 -20.50
N ILE A 168 -15.81 -17.92 -19.38
CA ILE A 168 -15.13 -16.99 -18.47
C ILE A 168 -13.99 -16.23 -19.16
N GLN A 169 -14.00 -14.90 -19.03
CA GLN A 169 -13.01 -13.98 -19.59
C GLN A 169 -12.25 -13.21 -18.52
N GLY A 170 -12.77 -13.14 -17.29
CA GLY A 170 -12.06 -12.56 -16.16
C GLY A 170 -12.37 -13.25 -14.83
N VAL A 171 -11.37 -13.35 -13.96
CA VAL A 171 -11.54 -13.90 -12.61
C VAL A 171 -10.87 -13.01 -11.56
N VAL A 172 -11.62 -12.69 -10.51
CA VAL A 172 -11.05 -12.22 -9.24
C VAL A 172 -10.71 -13.44 -8.39
N LEU A 173 -9.41 -13.71 -8.22
CA LEU A 173 -8.89 -14.79 -7.42
C LEU A 173 -8.64 -14.29 -5.99
N GLN A 174 -9.34 -14.83 -5.01
CA GLN A 174 -9.06 -14.52 -3.60
C GLN A 174 -8.03 -15.51 -3.02
N THR A 175 -6.84 -15.01 -2.73
CA THR A 175 -5.71 -15.78 -2.17
C THR A 175 -5.46 -15.45 -0.69
N TYR A 176 -4.57 -16.21 -0.05
CA TYR A 176 -4.34 -16.10 1.40
C TYR A 176 -3.42 -14.93 1.75
N GLY A 177 -3.67 -14.31 2.91
CA GLY A 177 -2.75 -13.33 3.51
C GLY A 177 -2.39 -12.19 2.56
N ALA A 178 -1.10 -11.99 2.30
CA ALA A 178 -0.60 -10.92 1.43
C ALA A 178 -0.68 -11.24 -0.07
N GLY A 179 -1.48 -12.22 -0.50
CA GLY A 179 -1.65 -12.58 -1.91
C GLY A 179 -1.11 -13.95 -2.32
N ASN A 180 -0.96 -14.89 -1.38
CA ASN A 180 -0.16 -16.10 -1.56
C ASN A 180 -0.98 -17.30 -2.02
N LEU A 181 -0.40 -18.08 -2.94
CA LEU A 181 -0.81 -19.44 -3.26
C LEU A 181 0.07 -20.45 -2.51
N PRO A 182 -0.45 -21.65 -2.17
CA PRO A 182 0.36 -22.72 -1.61
C PRO A 182 1.51 -23.11 -2.56
N THR A 183 2.75 -23.01 -2.11
CA THR A 183 3.96 -23.28 -2.91
C THR A 183 4.12 -24.76 -3.27
N ASN A 184 3.52 -25.66 -2.49
CA ASN A 184 3.49 -27.11 -2.75
C ASN A 184 2.42 -27.54 -3.76
N ARG A 185 1.78 -26.60 -4.48
CA ARG A 185 0.70 -26.85 -5.46
C ARG A 185 1.02 -26.27 -6.84
N PRO A 186 2.06 -26.79 -7.53
CA PRO A 186 2.40 -26.34 -8.88
C PRO A 186 1.27 -26.62 -9.90
N ASP A 187 0.42 -27.62 -9.62
CA ASP A 187 -0.76 -27.95 -10.40
C ASP A 187 -1.77 -26.78 -10.49
N LEU A 188 -1.96 -26.02 -9.41
CA LEU A 188 -2.85 -24.85 -9.42
C LEU A 188 -2.25 -23.69 -10.22
N ILE A 189 -0.95 -23.45 -10.04
CA ILE A 189 -0.20 -22.41 -10.77
C ILE A 189 -0.28 -22.67 -12.28
N GLU A 190 -0.17 -23.93 -12.67
CA GLU A 190 -0.23 -24.36 -14.06
C GLU A 190 -1.63 -24.13 -14.69
N GLU A 191 -2.72 -24.39 -13.97
CA GLU A 191 -4.07 -24.10 -14.48
C GLU A 191 -4.33 -22.59 -14.62
N LEU A 192 -3.80 -21.77 -13.70
CA LEU A 192 -3.84 -20.31 -13.82
C LEU A 192 -3.02 -19.80 -15.01
N ARG A 193 -1.83 -20.38 -15.25
CA ARG A 193 -1.00 -20.07 -16.41
C ARG A 193 -1.74 -20.36 -17.71
N LYS A 194 -2.33 -21.55 -17.84
CA LYS A 194 -3.15 -21.93 -19.01
C LYS A 194 -4.30 -20.97 -19.23
N ALA A 195 -5.02 -20.56 -18.18
CA ALA A 195 -6.11 -19.61 -18.29
C ALA A 195 -5.63 -18.22 -18.75
N SER A 196 -4.53 -17.72 -18.20
CA SER A 196 -3.89 -16.46 -18.59
C SER A 196 -3.47 -16.49 -20.07
N GLU A 197 -2.91 -17.61 -20.54
CA GLU A 197 -2.52 -17.83 -21.94
C GLU A 197 -3.73 -17.86 -22.88
N ARG A 198 -4.84 -18.48 -22.47
CA ARG A 198 -6.13 -18.39 -23.17
C ARG A 198 -6.67 -16.96 -23.24
N GLY A 199 -6.16 -16.05 -22.42
CA GLY A 199 -6.55 -14.64 -22.38
C GLY A 199 -7.55 -14.30 -21.28
N VAL A 200 -7.76 -15.18 -20.30
CA VAL A 200 -8.54 -14.86 -19.11
C VAL A 200 -7.77 -13.84 -18.26
N LEU A 201 -8.36 -12.69 -17.97
CA LEU A 201 -7.75 -11.69 -17.12
C LEU A 201 -7.97 -12.05 -15.64
N ILE A 202 -6.89 -12.42 -14.96
CA ILE A 202 -6.93 -12.88 -13.57
C ILE A 202 -6.39 -11.78 -12.66
N VAL A 203 -7.14 -11.45 -11.61
CA VAL A 203 -6.80 -10.42 -10.63
C VAL A 203 -6.71 -11.06 -9.25
N ASN A 204 -5.55 -10.95 -8.61
CA ASN A 204 -5.30 -11.49 -7.28
C ASN A 204 -5.70 -10.48 -6.21
N CYS A 205 -6.69 -10.83 -5.39
CA CYS A 205 -7.10 -10.09 -4.21
C CYS A 205 -6.86 -10.93 -2.94
N THR A 206 -6.63 -10.27 -1.82
CA THR A 206 -6.53 -10.97 -0.54
C THR A 206 -7.91 -11.41 -0.04
N GLN A 207 -7.96 -12.52 0.69
CA GLN A 207 -9.12 -12.94 1.48
C GLN A 207 -9.30 -12.14 2.77
N CYS A 208 -8.23 -11.47 3.23
CA CYS A 208 -8.25 -10.67 4.45
C CYS A 208 -9.11 -9.42 4.25
N ALA A 209 -9.88 -9.06 5.27
CA ALA A 209 -10.72 -7.87 5.22
C ALA A 209 -9.89 -6.58 5.11
N LYS A 210 -8.74 -6.53 5.80
CA LYS A 210 -7.77 -5.43 5.76
C LYS A 210 -6.42 -5.94 5.26
N GLY A 211 -5.73 -5.13 4.46
CA GLY A 211 -4.43 -5.43 3.89
C GLY A 211 -4.40 -5.26 2.37
N SER A 212 -3.23 -5.50 1.78
CA SER A 212 -2.98 -5.39 0.35
C SER A 212 -2.22 -6.61 -0.15
N VAL A 213 -2.40 -6.93 -1.43
CA VAL A 213 -1.57 -7.91 -2.13
C VAL A 213 -0.23 -7.26 -2.50
N HIS A 214 0.82 -7.66 -1.78
CA HIS A 214 2.17 -7.16 -1.98
C HIS A 214 3.07 -8.21 -2.64
N TYR A 215 3.90 -7.78 -3.60
CA TYR A 215 4.85 -8.64 -4.31
C TYR A 215 6.12 -8.97 -3.51
N ILE A 216 6.15 -8.68 -2.20
CA ILE A 216 7.33 -8.88 -1.35
C ILE A 216 7.58 -10.39 -1.09
N TYR A 217 6.54 -11.23 -1.21
CA TYR A 217 6.63 -12.67 -1.00
C TYR A 217 6.82 -13.43 -2.33
N GLU A 218 7.66 -14.48 -2.30
CA GLU A 218 8.00 -15.32 -3.47
C GLU A 218 6.74 -15.92 -4.15
N ALA A 219 5.74 -16.30 -3.35
CA ALA A 219 4.47 -16.84 -3.84
C ALA A 219 3.63 -15.81 -4.62
N ALA A 220 3.67 -14.52 -4.25
CA ALA A 220 3.00 -13.44 -4.98
C ALA A 220 3.76 -13.08 -6.28
N THR A 221 5.09 -13.23 -6.28
CA THR A 221 5.93 -13.01 -7.48
C THR A 221 5.69 -14.10 -8.53
N ALA A 222 5.47 -15.35 -8.11
CA ALA A 222 5.15 -16.46 -9.00
C ALA A 222 3.87 -16.19 -9.83
N LEU A 223 2.86 -15.60 -9.20
CA LEU A 223 1.61 -15.23 -9.86
C LEU A 223 1.79 -14.14 -10.93
N GLN A 224 2.64 -13.15 -10.66
CA GLN A 224 2.93 -12.09 -11.62
C GLN A 224 3.63 -12.64 -12.87
N LYS A 225 4.57 -13.59 -12.70
CA LYS A 225 5.29 -14.24 -13.80
C LYS A 225 4.36 -14.98 -14.76
N ILE A 226 3.28 -15.58 -14.26
CA ILE A 226 2.26 -16.25 -15.08
C ILE A 226 1.16 -15.30 -15.58
N GLY A 227 1.33 -13.98 -15.38
CA GLY A 227 0.48 -12.95 -15.95
C GLY A 227 -0.76 -12.58 -15.14
N VAL A 228 -0.84 -12.97 -13.86
CA VAL A 228 -1.89 -12.53 -12.92
C VAL A 228 -1.60 -11.11 -12.43
N CYS A 229 -2.61 -10.24 -12.44
CA CYS A 229 -2.50 -8.86 -11.95
C CYS A 229 -2.72 -8.80 -10.43
N SER A 230 -1.96 -8.00 -9.69
CA SER A 230 -2.32 -7.68 -8.29
C SER A 230 -3.51 -6.75 -8.25
N GLY A 231 -4.46 -7.06 -7.36
CA GLY A 231 -5.56 -6.18 -6.98
C GLY A 231 -5.21 -5.20 -5.87
N LEU A 232 -3.97 -5.20 -5.37
CA LEU A 232 -3.51 -4.38 -4.24
C LEU A 232 -4.47 -4.49 -3.05
N ASP A 233 -5.01 -3.36 -2.58
CA ASP A 233 -5.90 -3.20 -1.45
C ASP A 233 -7.38 -3.02 -1.85
N MET A 234 -7.73 -3.35 -3.10
CA MET A 234 -9.13 -3.32 -3.57
C MET A 234 -10.01 -4.27 -2.77
N THR A 235 -11.27 -3.86 -2.57
CA THR A 235 -12.32 -4.79 -2.17
C THR A 235 -12.66 -5.75 -3.32
N ILE A 236 -13.31 -6.87 -3.00
CA ILE A 236 -13.76 -7.81 -4.03
C ILE A 236 -14.81 -7.19 -4.95
N GLU A 237 -15.67 -6.33 -4.40
CA GLU A 237 -16.69 -5.63 -5.16
C GLU A 237 -16.06 -4.70 -6.18
N ALA A 238 -15.05 -3.92 -5.76
CA ALA A 238 -14.31 -3.05 -6.65
C ALA A 238 -13.52 -3.82 -7.70
N ALA A 239 -12.79 -4.86 -7.31
CA ALA A 239 -11.99 -5.67 -8.23
C ALA A 239 -12.88 -6.33 -9.30
N LEU A 240 -14.04 -6.88 -8.91
CA LEU A 240 -14.96 -7.55 -9.83
C LEU A 240 -15.60 -6.56 -10.80
N MET A 241 -16.05 -5.40 -10.30
CA MET A 241 -16.68 -4.38 -11.14
C MET A 241 -15.67 -3.69 -12.06
N LYS A 242 -14.45 -3.43 -11.59
CA LYS A 242 -13.36 -2.91 -12.40
C LYS A 242 -12.98 -3.87 -13.52
N LEU A 243 -12.90 -5.17 -13.20
CA LEU A 243 -12.61 -6.22 -14.17
C LEU A 243 -13.70 -6.29 -15.26
N SER A 244 -14.97 -6.25 -14.86
CA SER A 244 -16.11 -6.22 -15.79
C SER A 244 -16.07 -4.99 -16.70
N TYR A 245 -15.76 -3.81 -16.14
CA TYR A 245 -15.63 -2.56 -16.88
C TYR A 245 -14.45 -2.58 -17.86
N ILE A 246 -13.27 -3.05 -17.45
CA ILE A 246 -12.08 -3.10 -18.31
C ILE A 246 -12.27 -4.07 -19.47
N LEU A 247 -12.80 -5.27 -19.20
CA LEU A 247 -13.08 -6.25 -20.24
C LEU A 247 -14.17 -5.78 -21.21
N GLY A 248 -15.06 -4.90 -20.77
CA GLY A 248 -16.10 -4.30 -21.61
C GLY A 248 -15.58 -3.17 -22.51
N LYS A 249 -14.70 -2.30 -21.95
CA LYS A 249 -14.20 -1.09 -22.62
C LYS A 249 -12.95 -1.32 -23.46
N TYR A 250 -12.02 -2.16 -23.00
CA TYR A 250 -10.68 -2.33 -23.59
C TYR A 250 -10.46 -3.75 -24.16
N SER A 251 -11.53 -4.42 -24.57
CA SER A 251 -11.52 -5.83 -25.02
C SER A 251 -10.53 -6.13 -26.15
N SER A 252 -10.15 -5.13 -26.94
CA SER A 252 -9.25 -5.26 -28.09
C SER A 252 -7.76 -5.40 -27.73
N ASP A 253 -7.31 -4.91 -26.57
CA ASP A 253 -5.88 -4.88 -26.22
C ASP A 253 -5.61 -5.44 -24.81
N LYS A 254 -5.04 -6.65 -24.78
CA LYS A 254 -4.67 -7.36 -23.54
C LYS A 254 -3.64 -6.60 -22.70
N LYS A 255 -2.70 -5.87 -23.32
CA LYS A 255 -1.68 -5.10 -22.57
C LYS A 255 -2.33 -3.91 -21.90
N VAL A 256 -3.20 -3.19 -22.62
CA VAL A 256 -3.96 -2.06 -22.06
C VAL A 256 -4.88 -2.52 -20.93
N MET A 257 -5.55 -3.67 -21.09
CA MET A 257 -6.38 -4.23 -20.01
C MET A 257 -5.57 -4.48 -18.72
N LYS A 258 -4.40 -5.12 -18.82
CA LYS A 258 -3.53 -5.34 -17.66
C LYS A 258 -3.02 -4.04 -17.05
N MET A 259 -2.64 -3.07 -17.88
CA MET A 259 -2.21 -1.74 -17.43
C MET A 259 -3.34 -1.00 -16.68
N LYS A 260 -4.53 -0.94 -17.26
CA LYS A 260 -5.71 -0.29 -16.65
C LYS A 260 -6.19 -1.00 -15.39
N MET A 261 -5.99 -2.32 -15.29
CA MET A 261 -6.33 -3.05 -14.08
C MET A 261 -5.41 -2.69 -12.91
N ALA A 262 -4.13 -2.39 -13.20
CA ALA A 262 -3.13 -1.96 -12.21
C ALA A 262 -3.17 -0.46 -11.87
N GLU A 263 -3.81 0.36 -12.70
CA GLU A 263 -3.93 1.82 -12.48
C GLU A 263 -5.07 2.16 -11.53
N ASN A 264 -4.89 3.10 -10.60
CA ASN A 264 -5.99 3.63 -9.78
C ASN A 264 -6.95 4.50 -10.63
N LEU A 265 -8.11 3.95 -11.01
CA LEU A 265 -9.02 4.63 -11.94
C LEU A 265 -10.01 5.56 -11.24
N ARG A 266 -10.47 5.18 -10.04
CA ARG A 266 -11.62 5.80 -9.33
C ARG A 266 -11.40 5.88 -7.82
N GLY A 267 -10.15 5.85 -7.37
CA GLY A 267 -9.81 5.84 -5.95
C GLY A 267 -10.01 4.49 -5.26
N GLU A 268 -10.25 3.41 -6.03
CA GLU A 268 -10.55 2.06 -5.53
C GLU A 268 -9.35 1.32 -4.93
N MET A 269 -8.15 1.77 -5.29
CA MET A 269 -6.88 1.18 -4.85
C MET A 269 -5.89 2.25 -4.46
N SER A 270 -5.02 1.91 -3.52
CA SER A 270 -3.89 2.74 -3.11
C SER A 270 -2.69 2.21 -3.87
N ALA A 271 -2.24 2.93 -4.89
CA ALA A 271 -0.98 2.60 -5.55
C ALA A 271 0.15 2.68 -4.51
N ASP A 272 1.10 1.72 -4.55
CA ASP A 272 2.41 1.94 -3.93
C ASP A 272 2.91 3.27 -4.48
N SER A 273 3.15 4.25 -3.61
CA SER A 273 3.38 5.66 -3.93
C SER A 273 4.41 5.86 -5.05
N THR A 274 4.00 5.79 -6.31
CA THR A 274 4.84 6.13 -7.45
C THR A 274 4.82 7.63 -7.58
N LYS A 275 5.91 8.26 -7.14
CA LYS A 275 6.36 9.63 -7.40
C LYS A 275 5.22 10.60 -7.70
N VAL A 276 4.69 11.23 -6.65
CA VAL A 276 3.98 12.51 -6.80
C VAL A 276 5.00 13.49 -7.39
N THR A 277 4.95 13.73 -8.69
CA THR A 277 5.56 14.92 -9.27
C THR A 277 4.61 16.06 -8.99
N CYS A 278 4.93 16.87 -7.99
CA CYS A 278 4.27 18.16 -7.82
C CYS A 278 4.38 18.94 -9.14
N PRO A 279 3.32 19.66 -9.55
CA PRO A 279 3.47 20.69 -10.57
C PRO A 279 4.62 21.60 -10.15
N LYS A 280 5.42 22.10 -11.11
CA LYS A 280 6.44 23.12 -10.84
C LYS A 280 5.75 24.41 -10.40
N ILE A 281 5.30 24.45 -9.15
CA ILE A 281 4.80 25.66 -8.50
C ILE A 281 6.02 26.54 -8.26
N ASN A 282 5.99 27.77 -8.75
CA ASN A 282 7.06 28.73 -8.52
C ASN A 282 7.04 29.15 -7.03
N LEU A 283 7.70 28.39 -6.18
CA LEU A 283 7.68 28.53 -4.73
C LEU A 283 8.05 29.94 -4.23
N ASN A 284 8.75 30.73 -5.05
CA ASN A 284 9.06 32.13 -4.75
C ASN A 284 7.80 32.99 -4.63
N TRP A 285 6.73 32.72 -5.40
CA TRP A 285 5.48 33.48 -5.26
C TRP A 285 4.83 33.22 -3.89
N ILE A 286 4.82 31.96 -3.45
CA ILE A 286 4.22 31.55 -2.18
C ILE A 286 5.00 32.15 -1.02
N LEU A 287 6.31 31.94 -1.01
CA LEU A 287 7.18 32.39 0.08
C LEU A 287 7.18 33.93 0.20
N ASN A 288 7.16 34.65 -0.93
CA ASN A 288 7.09 36.12 -0.94
C ASN A 288 5.72 36.65 -0.54
N ALA A 289 4.62 36.01 -0.97
CA ALA A 289 3.26 36.40 -0.59
C ALA A 289 3.00 36.21 0.91
N THR A 290 3.76 35.32 1.54
CA THR A 290 3.66 35.01 2.96
C THR A 290 4.85 35.54 3.73
N ASN A 291 5.47 36.67 3.39
CA ASN A 291 6.65 37.16 4.15
C ASN A 291 6.30 38.14 5.29
N ASP A 292 5.01 38.48 5.47
CA ASP A 292 4.57 39.37 6.54
C ASP A 292 4.48 38.61 7.88
N GLU A 293 5.39 38.91 8.80
CA GLU A 293 5.44 38.32 10.15
C GLU A 293 4.37 38.90 11.10
N THR A 294 3.78 40.05 10.76
CA THR A 294 2.78 40.73 11.60
C THR A 294 1.35 40.26 11.35
N ASN A 295 1.10 39.60 10.23
CA ASN A 295 -0.21 39.07 9.86
C ASN A 295 -0.39 37.62 10.35
N GLU A 296 -1.31 37.40 11.30
CA GLU A 296 -1.62 36.09 11.88
C GLU A 296 -2.07 35.05 10.85
N GLU A 297 -2.82 35.43 9.81
CA GLU A 297 -3.26 34.51 8.76
C GLU A 297 -2.06 34.04 7.92
N SER A 298 -1.13 34.96 7.64
CA SER A 298 0.11 34.62 6.93
C SER A 298 0.99 33.70 7.79
N VAL A 299 1.07 33.93 9.10
CA VAL A 299 1.76 33.03 10.05
C VAL A 299 1.12 31.63 10.04
N HIS A 300 -0.20 31.52 10.17
CA HIS A 300 -0.91 30.24 10.18
C HIS A 300 -0.77 29.47 8.87
N PHE A 301 -0.88 30.18 7.75
CA PHE A 301 -0.70 29.61 6.43
C PHE A 301 0.72 29.07 6.25
N ARG A 302 1.75 29.81 6.69
CA ARG A 302 3.14 29.36 6.73
C ARG A 302 3.31 28.09 7.57
N GLN A 303 2.81 28.09 8.79
CA GLN A 303 2.91 26.94 9.71
C GLN A 303 2.25 25.68 9.14
N SER A 304 1.23 25.85 8.29
CA SER A 304 0.52 24.73 7.64
C SER A 304 1.21 24.24 6.36
N LEU A 305 1.75 25.16 5.54
CA LEU A 305 2.27 24.85 4.21
C LEU A 305 3.75 24.45 4.21
N ILE A 306 4.59 25.09 5.03
CA ILE A 306 6.04 24.85 5.07
C ILE A 306 6.38 23.38 5.36
N PRO A 307 5.73 22.68 6.31
CA PRO A 307 5.98 21.25 6.51
C PRO A 307 5.79 20.42 5.23
N TRP A 308 4.75 20.72 4.44
CA TRP A 308 4.48 20.05 3.17
C TRP A 308 5.52 20.35 2.10
N LEU A 309 6.00 21.60 2.04
CA LEU A 309 7.07 21.98 1.12
C LEU A 309 8.37 21.26 1.45
N ILE A 310 8.75 21.22 2.73
CA ILE A 310 9.92 20.47 3.20
C ILE A 310 9.77 18.99 2.87
N ALA A 311 8.60 18.39 3.11
CA ALA A 311 8.32 17.00 2.76
C ALA A 311 8.50 16.72 1.27
N THR A 312 8.04 17.64 0.42
CA THR A 312 8.16 17.53 -1.04
C THR A 312 9.62 17.65 -1.49
N CYS A 313 10.39 18.59 -0.92
CA CYS A 313 11.83 18.71 -1.19
C CYS A 313 12.58 17.46 -0.74
N ALA A 314 12.25 16.93 0.44
CA ALA A 314 12.80 15.69 0.97
C ALA A 314 12.45 14.46 0.11
N GLN A 315 11.30 14.45 -0.55
CA GLN A 315 10.91 13.37 -1.46
C GLN A 315 11.62 13.45 -2.81
N THR A 316 11.85 14.66 -3.32
CA THR A 316 12.38 14.91 -4.68
C THR A 316 13.88 15.20 -4.73
N ASP A 317 14.55 15.29 -3.58
CA ASP A 317 15.94 15.76 -3.41
C ASP A 317 16.18 17.18 -3.95
N ASP A 318 15.15 18.04 -3.89
CA ASP A 318 15.25 19.45 -4.30
C ASP A 318 15.91 20.31 -3.21
N ILE A 319 17.24 20.26 -3.19
CA ILE A 319 18.06 21.05 -2.28
C ILE A 319 17.96 22.57 -2.51
N ALA A 320 17.67 23.01 -3.74
CA ALA A 320 17.66 24.43 -4.08
C ALA A 320 16.48 25.14 -3.40
N THR A 321 15.30 24.53 -3.48
CA THR A 321 14.11 25.01 -2.77
C THR A 321 14.31 24.94 -1.25
N LEU A 322 14.91 23.85 -0.75
CA LEU A 322 15.14 23.69 0.69
C LEU A 322 16.09 24.76 1.26
N HIS A 323 17.14 25.12 0.53
CA HIS A 323 18.01 26.25 0.89
C HIS A 323 17.30 27.60 0.81
N HIS A 324 16.44 27.81 -0.17
CA HIS A 324 15.66 29.04 -0.26
C HIS A 324 14.72 29.20 0.94
N ILE A 325 14.05 28.13 1.35
CA ILE A 325 13.23 28.10 2.58
C ILE A 325 14.10 28.46 3.81
N GLN A 326 15.34 27.97 3.87
CA GLN A 326 16.29 28.29 4.94
C GLN A 326 16.72 29.76 4.97
N GLN A 327 16.89 30.40 3.81
CA GLN A 327 17.38 31.78 3.70
C GLN A 327 16.28 32.83 3.89
N VAL A 328 15.05 32.52 3.49
CA VAL A 328 13.96 33.51 3.47
C VAL A 328 13.31 33.71 4.84
N GLN A 329 13.42 32.76 5.78
CA GLN A 329 12.66 32.81 7.03
C GLN A 329 13.49 32.46 8.26
N ASN A 330 13.61 33.43 9.17
CA ASN A 330 14.11 33.18 10.52
C ASN A 330 13.04 32.43 11.34
N GLY A 331 13.40 31.29 11.93
CA GLY A 331 12.54 30.57 12.88
C GLY A 331 11.75 29.37 12.35
N ILE A 332 11.88 28.99 11.07
CA ILE A 332 11.34 27.70 10.60
C ILE A 332 12.08 26.55 11.27
N LYS A 333 11.31 25.63 11.88
CA LYS A 333 11.83 24.37 12.39
C LYS A 333 11.76 23.28 11.31
N PHE A 334 12.90 23.01 10.68
CA PHE A 334 13.05 21.95 9.65
C PHE A 334 12.85 20.54 10.19
N ASN A 335 12.96 20.36 11.51
CA ASN A 335 12.86 19.07 12.20
C ASN A 335 11.51 18.88 12.88
N THR A 336 10.44 19.34 12.25
CA THR A 336 9.09 19.16 12.76
C THR A 336 8.51 17.85 12.28
N VAL A 337 7.74 17.21 13.16
CA VAL A 337 6.95 16.04 12.77
C VAL A 337 5.90 16.50 11.77
N LEU A 338 5.95 15.92 10.57
CA LEU A 338 4.98 16.21 9.51
C LEU A 338 3.60 15.62 9.89
N PRO A 339 2.50 16.08 9.25
CA PRO A 339 1.16 15.54 9.51
C PRO A 339 1.05 14.00 9.34
N CYS A 340 1.94 13.40 8.53
CA CYS A 340 2.05 11.95 8.38
C CYS A 340 2.82 11.26 9.53
N GLY A 341 3.10 11.94 10.64
CA GLY A 341 3.80 11.40 11.80
C GLY A 341 5.27 11.06 11.54
N SER A 342 5.89 11.63 10.51
CA SER A 342 7.30 11.36 10.14
C SER A 342 8.09 12.66 10.10
N LEU A 343 9.34 12.65 10.57
CA LEU A 343 10.30 13.72 10.26
C LEU A 343 10.65 13.74 8.75
N PRO A 344 11.00 14.90 8.18
CA PRO A 344 11.49 15.00 6.79
C PRO A 344 12.67 14.08 6.49
N LEU A 345 13.54 13.82 7.49
CA LEU A 345 14.67 12.91 7.35
C LEU A 345 14.24 11.47 7.00
N HIS A 346 13.10 10.99 7.51
CA HIS A 346 12.54 9.69 7.12
C HIS A 346 12.15 9.65 5.65
N ILE A 347 11.54 10.73 5.16
CA ILE A 347 11.14 10.86 3.76
C ILE A 347 12.39 10.84 2.87
N CYS A 348 13.45 11.57 3.26
CA CYS A 348 14.71 11.54 2.52
C CYS A 348 15.28 10.12 2.44
N ALA A 349 15.34 9.40 3.56
CA ALA A 349 15.87 8.04 3.60
C ALA A 349 15.05 7.06 2.76
N LYS A 350 13.71 7.20 2.78
CA LYS A 350 12.80 6.39 1.97
C LYS A 350 12.94 6.65 0.46
N HIS A 351 13.31 7.86 0.05
CA HIS A 351 13.36 8.26 -1.36
C HIS A 351 14.78 8.48 -1.92
N ASN A 352 15.83 8.17 -1.14
CA ASN A 352 17.23 8.41 -1.53
C ASN A 352 17.53 9.90 -1.82
N ALA A 353 16.96 10.82 -1.04
CA ALA A 353 17.27 12.24 -1.14
C ALA A 353 18.49 12.59 -0.28
N ILE A 354 19.68 12.23 -0.76
CA ILE A 354 20.96 12.37 -0.04
C ILE A 354 21.26 13.84 0.27
N LYS A 355 21.03 14.75 -0.69
CA LYS A 355 21.41 16.16 -0.55
C LYS A 355 20.53 16.86 0.48
N CYS A 356 19.21 16.62 0.39
CA CYS A 356 18.28 17.12 1.40
C CYS A 356 18.55 16.50 2.78
N ALA A 357 18.87 15.21 2.87
CA ALA A 357 19.23 14.58 4.14
C ALA A 357 20.48 15.22 4.78
N ASP A 358 21.55 15.43 4.02
CA ASP A 358 22.78 16.06 4.52
C ASP A 358 22.51 17.48 5.03
N LEU A 359 21.73 18.28 4.28
CA LEU A 359 21.35 19.62 4.71
C LEU A 359 20.52 19.61 6.01
N LEU A 360 19.50 18.75 6.10
CA LEU A 360 18.67 18.63 7.29
C LEU A 360 19.50 18.21 8.52
N LEU A 361 20.41 17.24 8.36
CA LEU A 361 21.30 16.79 9.43
C LEU A 361 22.27 17.88 9.89
N ARG A 362 22.81 18.69 8.96
CA ARG A 362 23.66 19.86 9.30
C ARG A 362 22.90 20.97 10.03
N ILE A 363 21.65 21.23 9.66
CA ILE A 363 20.80 22.18 10.38
C ILE A 363 20.53 21.66 11.80
N SER A 364 20.39 20.34 11.94
CA SER A 364 20.06 19.67 13.20
C SER A 364 21.22 19.51 14.16
N SER A 365 22.49 19.64 13.74
CA SER A 365 23.64 19.31 14.60
C SER A 365 23.78 20.21 15.84
N ASN A 366 22.99 21.29 15.93
CA ASN A 366 22.95 22.21 17.06
C ASN A 366 21.81 21.94 18.06
N GLU A 367 20.85 21.06 17.71
CA GLU A 367 19.75 20.61 18.57
C GLU A 367 19.90 19.09 18.82
N ASN A 368 19.53 18.57 20.00
CA ASN A 368 19.69 17.15 20.35
C ASN A 368 19.32 16.21 19.18
N SER A 369 20.27 15.36 18.76
CA SER A 369 20.30 14.70 17.44
C SER A 369 19.03 13.90 17.09
N ILE A 370 18.24 14.43 16.15
CA ILE A 370 17.03 13.83 15.59
C ILE A 370 17.26 12.56 14.76
N VAL A 371 18.52 12.19 14.50
CA VAL A 371 18.89 11.11 13.57
C VAL A 371 18.33 9.75 13.98
N ASN A 372 18.03 9.60 15.28
CA ASN A 372 17.53 8.38 15.91
C ASN A 372 16.06 8.47 16.33
N GLU A 373 15.38 9.58 16.02
CA GLU A 373 13.95 9.74 16.35
C GLU A 373 13.13 8.77 15.48
N PRO A 374 12.23 7.97 16.10
CA PRO A 374 11.29 7.15 15.34
C PRO A 374 10.20 8.01 14.69
N ASP A 375 9.67 7.51 13.58
CA ASP A 375 8.36 7.94 13.09
C ASP A 375 7.21 7.36 13.94
N HIS A 376 5.97 7.72 13.60
CA HIS A 376 4.75 7.19 14.23
C HIS A 376 4.60 5.66 14.19
N VAL A 377 5.37 4.96 13.35
CA VAL A 377 5.39 3.49 13.26
C VAL A 377 6.50 2.88 14.14
N GLY A 378 7.43 3.70 14.63
CA GLY A 378 8.56 3.27 15.46
C GLY A 378 9.86 3.06 14.68
N PHE A 379 9.93 3.47 13.41
CA PHE A 379 11.11 3.28 12.57
C PHE A 379 11.93 4.55 12.40
N THR A 380 13.26 4.42 12.40
CA THR A 380 14.19 5.53 12.18
C THR A 380 14.52 5.71 10.70
N ALA A 381 15.12 6.85 10.35
CA ALA A 381 15.63 7.09 9.00
C ALA A 381 16.63 6.02 8.54
N LEU A 382 17.49 5.52 9.44
CA LEU A 382 18.46 4.47 9.14
C LEU A 382 17.77 3.16 8.74
N PHE A 383 16.67 2.80 9.40
CA PHE A 383 15.89 1.62 9.04
C PHE A 383 15.37 1.71 7.60
N TYR A 384 14.80 2.86 7.20
CA TYR A 384 14.34 3.07 5.83
C TYR A 384 15.48 3.02 4.82
N ALA A 385 16.64 3.59 5.13
CA ALA A 385 17.82 3.54 4.26
C ALA A 385 18.30 2.09 4.00
N VAL A 386 18.27 1.24 5.03
CA VAL A 386 18.58 -0.20 4.91
C VAL A 386 17.55 -0.92 4.05
N LEU A 387 16.25 -0.65 4.23
CA LEU A 387 15.21 -1.27 3.41
C LEU A 387 15.31 -0.92 1.92
N GLN A 388 15.76 0.30 1.62
CA GLN A 388 15.98 0.79 0.25
C GLN A 388 17.35 0.39 -0.34
N LEU A 389 18.19 -0.35 0.40
CA LEU A 389 19.52 -0.80 -0.03
C LEU A 389 20.43 0.35 -0.47
N ASN A 390 20.38 1.46 0.24
CA ASN A 390 21.05 2.69 -0.15
C ASN A 390 22.28 2.96 0.72
N ASP A 391 23.42 2.43 0.27
CA ASP A 391 24.69 2.51 0.99
C ASP A 391 25.12 3.95 1.33
N THR A 392 24.97 4.89 0.39
CA THR A 392 25.36 6.29 0.61
C THR A 392 24.52 6.95 1.70
N MET A 393 23.22 6.66 1.76
CA MET A 393 22.35 7.18 2.83
C MET A 393 22.68 6.53 4.18
N ILE A 394 22.97 5.22 4.19
CA ILE A 394 23.37 4.49 5.40
C ILE A 394 24.64 5.11 5.98
N GLU A 395 25.67 5.31 5.16
CA GLU A 395 26.94 5.91 5.56
C GLU A 395 26.75 7.35 6.07
N LEU A 396 25.93 8.16 5.38
CA LEU A 396 25.60 9.52 5.81
C LEU A 396 24.95 9.51 7.19
N LEU A 397 23.90 8.71 7.40
CA LEU A 397 23.17 8.66 8.66
C LEU A 397 24.06 8.18 9.82
N ILE A 398 24.89 7.14 9.59
CA ILE A 398 25.84 6.64 10.59
C ILE A 398 26.86 7.71 10.98
N ARG A 399 27.36 8.48 10.00
CA ARG A 399 28.29 9.59 10.26
C ARG A 399 27.70 10.63 11.21
N TYR A 400 26.38 10.83 11.18
CA TYR A 400 25.64 11.70 12.09
C TYR A 400 25.16 11.00 13.38
N GLY A 401 25.55 9.74 13.62
CA GLY A 401 25.30 9.00 14.86
C GLY A 401 24.05 8.11 14.84
N ALA A 402 23.52 7.76 13.67
CA ALA A 402 22.40 6.84 13.56
C ALA A 402 22.75 5.43 14.07
N LYS A 403 21.83 4.81 14.81
CA LYS A 403 21.99 3.44 15.35
C LYS A 403 20.73 2.63 15.12
N LEU A 404 20.87 1.40 14.63
CA LEU A 404 19.74 0.45 14.49
C LEU A 404 19.09 0.16 15.84
N THR A 405 19.89 0.09 16.90
CA THR A 405 19.43 -0.19 18.27
C THR A 405 18.72 0.97 18.94
N ALA A 406 18.53 2.10 18.25
CA ALA A 406 17.74 3.21 18.78
C ALA A 406 16.27 2.81 18.98
N THR A 407 15.74 1.98 18.06
CA THR A 407 14.35 1.51 18.12
C THR A 407 14.24 -0.01 18.09
N LEU A 408 15.15 -0.70 17.41
CA LEU A 408 15.09 -2.15 17.25
C LEU A 408 15.79 -2.88 18.39
N LYS A 409 15.13 -3.92 18.92
CA LYS A 409 15.74 -4.88 19.84
C LYS A 409 16.74 -5.77 19.09
N PRO A 410 17.77 -6.30 19.77
CA PRO A 410 18.69 -7.24 19.14
C PRO A 410 17.99 -8.43 18.46
N SER A 411 16.98 -9.03 19.08
CA SER A 411 16.22 -10.13 18.47
C SER A 411 15.45 -9.74 17.20
N GLU A 412 15.01 -8.48 17.08
CA GLU A 412 14.37 -7.96 15.85
C GLU A 412 15.39 -7.83 14.73
N ILE A 413 16.58 -7.29 15.03
CA ILE A 413 17.71 -7.24 14.08
C ILE A 413 18.07 -8.65 13.62
N GLY A 414 18.17 -9.60 14.55
CA GLY A 414 18.43 -11.01 14.25
C GLY A 414 17.36 -11.62 13.34
N MET A 415 16.08 -11.33 13.58
CA MET A 415 14.99 -11.75 12.69
C MET A 415 15.17 -11.22 11.25
N TYR A 416 15.54 -9.94 11.08
CA TYR A 416 15.77 -9.38 9.75
C TYR A 416 16.96 -10.04 9.03
N LEU A 417 18.08 -10.26 9.74
CA LEU A 417 19.24 -10.97 9.20
C LEU A 417 18.88 -12.40 8.78
N CYS A 418 18.18 -13.12 9.65
CA CYS A 418 17.67 -14.47 9.41
C CYS A 418 16.73 -14.54 8.19
N ASN A 419 15.93 -13.50 7.96
CA ASN A 419 15.09 -13.42 6.76
C ASN A 419 15.89 -13.12 5.49
N CYS A 420 16.96 -12.31 5.57
CA CYS A 420 17.84 -12.05 4.43
C CYS A 420 18.51 -13.35 3.97
N VAL A 421 19.07 -14.13 4.91
CA VAL A 421 19.79 -15.37 4.59
C VAL A 421 18.86 -16.47 4.09
N LYS A 422 17.63 -16.59 4.62
CA LYS A 422 16.64 -17.58 4.12
C LYS A 422 16.34 -17.43 2.63
N ASN A 423 16.41 -16.20 2.12
CA ASN A 423 16.11 -15.86 0.73
C ASN A 423 17.37 -15.60 -0.12
N ASN A 424 18.56 -15.92 0.40
CA ASN A 424 19.88 -15.62 -0.21
C ASN A 424 20.05 -14.15 -0.66
N GLN A 425 19.50 -13.19 0.09
CA GLN A 425 19.54 -11.75 -0.21
C GLN A 425 20.81 -11.10 0.35
N VAL A 426 21.95 -11.36 -0.28
CA VAL A 426 23.26 -10.87 0.18
C VAL A 426 23.34 -9.35 0.23
N ASP A 427 22.76 -8.63 -0.72
CA ASP A 427 22.86 -7.16 -0.75
C ASP A 427 22.06 -6.52 0.40
N ARG A 428 20.94 -7.13 0.80
CA ARG A 428 20.22 -6.72 2.00
C ARG A 428 21.00 -7.05 3.27
N LEU A 429 21.62 -8.24 3.33
CA LEU A 429 22.50 -8.62 4.43
C LEU A 429 23.68 -7.65 4.59
N LYS A 430 24.30 -7.23 3.47
CA LYS A 430 25.33 -6.19 3.41
C LYS A 430 24.83 -4.86 3.95
N ALA A 431 23.67 -4.40 3.52
CA ALA A 431 23.08 -3.14 3.99
C ALA A 431 22.83 -3.15 5.51
N TRP A 432 22.29 -4.25 6.05
CA TRP A 432 22.13 -4.44 7.50
C TRP A 432 23.49 -4.40 8.23
N HIS A 433 24.49 -5.10 7.70
CA HIS A 433 25.84 -5.09 8.27
C HIS A 433 26.45 -3.68 8.28
N LYS A 434 26.37 -2.97 7.15
CA LYS A 434 26.82 -1.58 7.02
C LYS A 434 26.13 -0.66 8.02
N ALA A 435 24.84 -0.89 8.31
CA ALA A 435 24.09 -0.18 9.33
C ALA A 435 24.46 -0.53 10.79
N GLY A 436 25.47 -1.39 10.99
CA GLY A 436 25.98 -1.76 12.30
C GLY A 436 25.27 -2.97 12.92
N ALA A 437 24.54 -3.78 12.13
CA ALA A 437 23.95 -5.01 12.64
C ALA A 437 25.04 -6.04 12.99
N ASN A 438 24.88 -6.66 14.17
CA ASN A 438 25.67 -7.82 14.55
C ASN A 438 25.21 -9.05 13.74
N LEU A 439 26.08 -9.56 12.87
CA LEU A 439 25.78 -10.69 11.98
C LEU A 439 25.58 -12.03 12.68
N ASP A 440 25.94 -12.13 13.96
CA ASP A 440 25.74 -13.30 14.81
C ASP A 440 24.44 -13.23 15.64
N GLN A 441 23.68 -12.15 15.48
CA GLN A 441 22.48 -11.91 16.27
C GLN A 441 21.36 -12.91 15.95
N THR A 442 20.86 -13.58 16.99
CA THR A 442 19.80 -14.60 16.87
C THR A 442 18.42 -14.01 16.68
N ASP A 443 17.56 -14.76 15.98
CA ASP A 443 16.12 -14.48 15.92
C ASP A 443 15.39 -14.88 17.23
N TYR A 444 14.06 -14.71 17.27
CA TYR A 444 13.24 -15.06 18.45
C TYR A 444 13.27 -16.55 18.81
N ASP A 445 13.63 -17.42 17.89
CA ASP A 445 13.76 -18.87 18.12
C ASP A 445 15.19 -19.24 18.55
N GLY A 446 16.07 -18.25 18.78
CA GLY A 446 17.46 -18.47 19.17
C GLY A 446 18.35 -18.98 18.04
N ARG A 447 17.92 -18.85 16.77
CA ARG A 447 18.68 -19.35 15.61
C ARG A 447 19.61 -18.27 15.08
N THR A 448 20.86 -18.63 14.79
CA THR A 448 21.83 -17.72 14.18
C THR A 448 21.62 -17.59 12.66
N PRO A 449 21.99 -16.44 12.06
CA PRO A 449 21.89 -16.26 10.61
C PRO A 449 22.70 -17.29 9.81
N ILE A 450 23.87 -17.72 10.29
CA ILE A 450 24.68 -18.74 9.59
C ILE A 450 24.00 -20.11 9.57
N LEU A 451 23.37 -20.51 10.68
CA LEU A 451 22.64 -21.77 10.77
C LEU A 451 21.50 -21.81 9.74
N LEU A 452 20.78 -20.70 9.59
CA LEU A 452 19.72 -20.58 8.60
C LEU A 452 20.27 -20.50 7.17
N ALA A 453 21.34 -19.73 6.92
CA ALA A 453 21.97 -19.68 5.61
C ALA A 453 22.35 -21.08 5.09
N VAL A 454 22.91 -21.92 5.96
CA VAL A 454 23.26 -23.30 5.63
C VAL A 454 22.03 -24.18 5.41
N ASN A 455 21.02 -24.09 6.29
CA ASN A 455 19.79 -24.86 6.16
C ASN A 455 19.07 -24.60 4.82
N TYR A 456 19.12 -23.38 4.32
CA TYR A 456 18.45 -22.96 3.08
C TYR A 456 19.38 -22.96 1.86
N ASN A 457 20.62 -23.47 1.98
CA ASN A 457 21.61 -23.52 0.91
C ASN A 457 21.95 -22.15 0.29
N SER A 458 21.98 -21.11 1.12
CA SER A 458 22.25 -19.72 0.72
C SER A 458 23.75 -19.45 0.66
N VAL A 459 24.40 -20.00 -0.37
CA VAL A 459 25.86 -20.05 -0.52
C VAL A 459 26.49 -18.65 -0.42
N ASP A 460 25.93 -17.66 -1.11
CA ASP A 460 26.49 -16.30 -1.14
C ASP A 460 26.39 -15.62 0.24
N CYS A 461 25.29 -15.85 0.96
CA CYS A 461 25.14 -15.39 2.34
C CYS A 461 26.12 -16.10 3.29
N VAL A 462 26.36 -17.41 3.13
CA VAL A 462 27.35 -18.15 3.93
C VAL A 462 28.74 -17.54 3.73
N HIS A 463 29.16 -17.32 2.49
CA HIS A 463 30.44 -16.67 2.20
C HIS A 463 30.52 -15.28 2.83
N TYR A 464 29.49 -14.46 2.68
CA TYR A 464 29.50 -13.11 3.22
C TYR A 464 29.58 -13.10 4.76
N LEU A 465 28.77 -13.94 5.42
CA LEU A 465 28.75 -14.06 6.88
C LEU A 465 30.10 -14.49 7.44
N LEU A 466 30.75 -15.48 6.83
CA LEU A 466 32.04 -15.98 7.32
C LEU A 466 33.18 -14.98 7.06
N ASN A 467 33.14 -14.28 5.92
CA ASN A 467 34.22 -13.34 5.57
C ASN A 467 34.12 -11.99 6.31
N ASN A 468 32.94 -11.61 6.80
CA ASN A 468 32.70 -10.27 7.36
C ASN A 468 32.08 -10.28 8.77
N GLY A 469 31.51 -11.39 9.21
CA GLY A 469 30.95 -11.56 10.54
C GLY A 469 31.87 -12.40 11.41
N ASN A 470 32.09 -11.98 12.64
CA ASN A 470 32.64 -12.86 13.67
C ASN A 470 31.52 -13.80 14.16
N VAL A 471 31.13 -14.76 13.31
CA VAL A 471 29.93 -15.58 13.50
C VAL A 471 30.29 -16.91 14.17
N ASP A 472 29.51 -17.32 15.16
CA ASP A 472 29.70 -18.60 15.84
C ASP A 472 29.10 -19.75 15.00
N ILE A 473 29.98 -20.56 14.40
CA ILE A 473 29.60 -21.74 13.62
C ILE A 473 29.42 -23.01 14.47
N SER A 474 29.58 -22.91 15.79
CA SER A 474 29.38 -24.03 16.72
C SER A 474 27.95 -24.11 17.28
N TRP A 475 27.19 -23.01 17.20
CA TRP A 475 25.84 -22.92 17.74
C TRP A 475 24.87 -23.90 17.04
N PRO A 476 24.25 -24.86 17.77
CA PRO A 476 23.44 -25.90 17.16
C PRO A 476 21.99 -25.46 16.85
N ASP A 477 21.31 -26.21 15.98
CA ASP A 477 19.86 -26.13 15.79
C ASP A 477 19.08 -26.79 16.95
N ASN A 478 17.75 -26.72 16.91
CA ASN A 478 16.87 -27.32 17.93
C ASN A 478 16.99 -28.85 18.04
N ARG A 479 17.72 -29.52 17.13
CA ARG A 479 18.02 -30.96 17.16
C ARG A 479 19.46 -31.23 17.60
N GLY A 480 20.19 -30.21 18.03
CA GLY A 480 21.59 -30.32 18.46
C GLY A 480 22.60 -30.34 17.31
N MET A 481 22.20 -30.05 16.06
CA MET A 481 23.10 -30.13 14.91
C MET A 481 23.75 -28.80 14.59
N THR A 482 25.08 -28.81 14.42
CA THR A 482 25.84 -27.62 13.99
C THR A 482 25.63 -27.31 12.50
N PRO A 483 25.89 -26.07 12.04
CA PRO A 483 25.87 -25.72 10.63
C PRO A 483 26.64 -26.72 9.74
N LEU A 484 27.84 -27.14 10.15
CA LEU A 484 28.64 -28.11 9.38
C LEU A 484 27.98 -29.49 9.28
N GLN A 485 27.37 -29.97 10.37
CA GLN A 485 26.65 -31.26 10.37
C GLN A 485 25.42 -31.21 9.47
N ILE A 486 24.69 -30.09 9.47
CA ILE A 486 23.53 -29.87 8.58
C ILE A 486 23.97 -29.87 7.11
N ALA A 487 25.05 -29.17 6.78
CA ALA A 487 25.59 -29.11 5.41
C ALA A 487 25.98 -30.52 4.90
N LYS A 488 26.64 -31.33 5.73
CA LYS A 488 26.99 -32.71 5.42
C LYS A 488 25.76 -33.61 5.26
N GLN A 489 24.80 -33.50 6.17
CA GLN A 489 23.56 -34.30 6.12
C GLN A 489 22.74 -34.02 4.85
N ARG A 490 22.73 -32.78 4.37
CA ARG A 490 21.99 -32.35 3.18
C ARG A 490 22.78 -32.45 1.87
N GLY A 491 24.07 -32.79 1.92
CA GLY A 491 24.92 -32.91 0.73
C GLY A 491 25.30 -31.57 0.08
N PHE A 492 25.45 -30.50 0.86
CA PHE A 492 25.83 -29.17 0.36
C PHE A 492 27.36 -29.03 0.30
N ASP A 493 28.00 -29.73 -0.64
CA ASP A 493 29.47 -29.86 -0.71
C ASP A 493 30.22 -28.52 -0.74
N ASN A 494 29.71 -27.54 -1.49
CA ASN A 494 30.29 -26.18 -1.53
C ASN A 494 30.31 -25.52 -0.14
N ILE A 495 29.20 -25.63 0.60
CA ILE A 495 29.09 -25.07 1.95
C ILE A 495 29.97 -25.84 2.94
N VAL A 496 30.07 -27.18 2.80
CA VAL A 496 30.96 -28.01 3.62
C VAL A 496 32.41 -27.56 3.46
N GLN A 497 32.89 -27.37 2.22
CA GLN A 497 34.24 -26.89 1.94
C GLN A 497 34.49 -25.53 2.60
N VAL A 498 33.55 -24.60 2.44
CA VAL A 498 33.65 -23.25 2.98
C VAL A 498 33.68 -23.27 4.52
N LEU A 499 32.75 -23.97 5.17
CA LEU A 499 32.72 -24.07 6.64
C LEU A 499 33.95 -24.77 7.21
N SER A 500 34.45 -25.84 6.58
CA SER A 500 35.65 -26.55 7.02
C SER A 500 36.91 -25.71 6.85
N SER A 501 37.00 -24.91 5.78
CA SER A 501 38.10 -23.97 5.58
C SER A 501 38.11 -22.85 6.64
N TYR A 502 36.93 -22.33 6.99
CA TYR A 502 36.79 -21.29 8.01
C TYR A 502 37.18 -21.83 9.39
N ALA A 503 36.66 -23.01 9.77
CA ALA A 503 36.96 -23.66 11.05
C ALA A 503 38.45 -24.04 11.23
N SER A 504 39.21 -24.15 10.14
CA SER A 504 40.66 -24.41 10.19
C SER A 504 41.50 -23.12 10.33
N ASN A 505 40.89 -21.97 10.03
CA ASN A 505 41.54 -20.65 10.02
C ASN A 505 41.12 -19.75 11.21
N SER A 506 40.02 -20.06 11.87
CA SER A 506 39.53 -19.46 13.12
C SER A 506 40.06 -20.20 14.34
#